data_AF-A0A7Y8LHR2-F1
#
_entry.id   AF-A0A7Y8LHR2-F1
#
_cell.length_a   1.000
_cell.length_b   1.000
_cell.length_c   1.000
_cell.angle_alpha   90.00
_cell.angle_beta   90.00
_cell.angle_gamma   90.00
#
_symmetry.space_group_name_H-M   'P 1'
#
loop_
_entity.id
_entity.type
_entity.pdbx_description
1 polymer ?
#
loop_
_entity_poly.entity_id
_entity_poly.type
_entity_poly.pdbx_seq_one_letter_code
_entity_poly.pdbx_strand_id
1 'polypeptide(L)'
;MSPVSDFVFNPVAMAGAPTQWVATGRWKAEQVPALQLALYRKYPTVTAVNAADILNIVQEVIDQVALLVRFISLFAIAAGAIILAATVAGTRLRRVRESAVLKTIGARRRHLTGIFSVEFSVVGAVAGLIGGALAIAFTRILLTRFLDSKFELNLLPALAAVALTSLLATATGWLASLRVLDQRPLEVLRDE
;
A
#
# COMPACT_ATOMS: atom_id res chain seq x y z
N MET A 1 -22.07 0.01 19.94
CA MET A 1 -23.38 0.06 20.64
C MET A 1 -24.07 1.31 20.13
N SER A 2 -24.71 1.21 18.95
CA SER A 2 -25.37 2.39 18.33
C SER A 2 -26.64 2.72 19.12
N PRO A 3 -26.90 3.99 19.41
CA PRO A 3 -28.16 4.41 20.00
C PRO A 3 -29.24 4.24 18.93
N VAL A 4 -30.09 3.23 19.06
CA VAL A 4 -31.35 3.17 18.32
C VAL A 4 -32.20 4.28 18.94
N SER A 5 -32.33 5.39 18.22
CA SER A 5 -33.33 6.40 18.54
C SER A 5 -34.69 5.78 18.20
N ASP A 6 -35.37 5.26 19.21
CA ASP A 6 -36.77 4.86 19.06
C ASP A 6 -37.58 6.14 18.80
N PHE A 7 -37.84 6.40 17.53
CA PHE A 7 -38.73 7.47 17.12
C PHE A 7 -40.17 7.03 17.43
N VAL A 8 -40.70 7.50 18.57
CA VAL A 8 -42.11 7.29 18.93
C VAL A 8 -42.95 8.33 18.19
N PHE A 9 -43.68 7.89 17.17
CA PHE A 9 -44.57 8.76 16.40
C PHE A 9 -46.00 8.73 16.94
N ASN A 10 -46.65 9.90 16.97
CA ASN A 10 -48.06 10.01 17.34
C ASN A 10 -48.95 9.48 16.19
N PRO A 11 -49.77 8.43 16.42
CA PRO A 11 -50.58 7.80 15.37
C PRO A 11 -51.65 8.74 14.78
N VAL A 12 -52.13 9.73 15.53
CA VAL A 12 -53.09 10.73 15.03
C VAL A 12 -52.41 11.72 14.08
N ALA A 13 -51.13 12.04 14.31
CA ALA A 13 -50.34 12.91 13.45
C ALA A 13 -49.89 12.22 12.15
N MET A 14 -49.87 10.89 12.13
CA MET A 14 -49.56 10.05 10.96
C MET A 14 -50.81 9.69 10.13
N ALA A 15 -52.01 10.05 10.60
CA ALA A 15 -53.26 9.77 9.89
C ALA A 15 -53.32 10.59 8.59
N GLY A 16 -53.01 9.94 7.46
CA GLY A 16 -52.95 10.57 6.13
C GLY A 16 -51.54 10.86 5.62
N ALA A 17 -50.50 10.46 6.35
CA ALA A 17 -49.14 10.56 5.84
C ALA A 17 -48.95 9.65 4.61
N PRO A 18 -48.24 10.11 3.55
CA PRO A 18 -47.96 9.27 2.39
C PRO A 18 -47.18 8.02 2.81
N THR A 19 -47.81 6.85 2.67
CA THR A 19 -47.21 5.57 3.04
C THR A 19 -46.45 4.99 1.86
N GLN A 20 -45.15 4.74 2.04
CA GLN A 20 -44.32 4.05 1.05
C GLN A 20 -44.07 2.62 1.52
N TRP A 21 -44.39 1.66 0.64
CA TRP A 21 -44.15 0.25 0.88
C TRP A 21 -42.82 -0.13 0.22
N VAL A 22 -41.87 -0.62 1.02
CA VAL A 22 -40.56 -1.05 0.55
C VAL A 22 -40.45 -2.56 0.74
N ALA A 23 -40.11 -3.27 -0.33
CA ALA A 23 -39.80 -4.69 -0.29
C ALA A 23 -38.39 -4.91 -0.85
N THR A 24 -37.58 -5.67 -0.12
CA THR A 24 -36.24 -6.06 -0.57
C THR A 24 -36.22 -7.57 -0.82
N GLY A 25 -35.46 -7.99 -1.82
CA GLY A 25 -35.26 -9.39 -2.12
C GLY A 25 -33.92 -9.60 -2.80
N ARG A 26 -33.47 -10.84 -2.79
CA ARG A 26 -32.18 -11.24 -3.37
C ARG A 26 -32.42 -12.10 -4.59
N TRP A 27 -31.90 -11.64 -5.73
CA TRP A 27 -31.97 -12.36 -7.00
C TRP A 27 -30.58 -12.47 -7.61
N LYS A 28 -30.41 -13.41 -8.55
CA LYS A 28 -29.20 -13.47 -9.38
C LYS A 28 -29.18 -12.28 -10.33
N ALA A 29 -28.01 -11.71 -10.57
CA ALA A 29 -27.83 -10.51 -11.41
C ALA A 29 -28.48 -10.66 -12.81
N GLU A 30 -28.39 -11.85 -13.41
CA GLU A 30 -28.98 -12.17 -14.73
C GLU A 30 -30.50 -12.01 -14.77
N GLN A 31 -31.18 -12.20 -13.63
CA GLN A 31 -32.64 -12.20 -13.53
C GLN A 31 -33.19 -10.79 -13.23
N VAL A 32 -32.35 -9.87 -12.76
CA VAL A 32 -32.76 -8.52 -12.34
C VAL A 32 -33.35 -7.70 -13.49
N PRO A 33 -32.76 -7.65 -14.70
CA PRO A 33 -33.32 -6.86 -15.80
C PRO A 33 -34.67 -7.39 -16.29
N ALA A 34 -34.81 -8.72 -16.37
CA ALA A 34 -36.07 -9.37 -16.76
C ALA A 34 -37.18 -9.11 -15.73
N LEU A 35 -36.83 -9.15 -14.43
CA LEU A 35 -37.75 -8.84 -13.34
C LEU A 35 -38.15 -7.36 -13.34
N GLN A 36 -37.20 -6.43 -13.50
CA GLN A 36 -37.48 -4.99 -13.59
C GLN A 36 -38.42 -4.67 -14.76
N LEU A 37 -38.19 -5.28 -15.93
CA LEU A 37 -39.06 -5.10 -17.09
C LEU A 37 -40.47 -5.67 -16.86
N ALA A 38 -40.58 -6.85 -16.25
CA ALA A 38 -41.85 -7.46 -15.91
C ALA A 38 -42.64 -6.63 -14.87
N LEU A 39 -41.94 -6.08 -13.88
CA LEU A 39 -42.53 -5.19 -12.87
C LEU A 39 -42.99 -3.87 -13.48
N TYR A 40 -42.19 -3.24 -14.33
CA TYR A 40 -42.58 -2.00 -15.00
C TYR A 40 -43.81 -2.17 -15.89
N ARG A 41 -43.91 -3.30 -16.62
CA ARG A 41 -45.07 -3.61 -17.47
C ARG A 41 -46.35 -3.89 -16.68
N LYS A 42 -46.24 -4.58 -15.53
CA LYS A 42 -47.41 -5.01 -14.74
C LYS A 42 -47.83 -3.99 -13.68
N TYR A 43 -46.89 -3.23 -13.16
CA TYR A 43 -47.07 -2.25 -12.07
C TYR A 43 -46.21 -0.99 -12.32
N PRO A 44 -46.63 -0.08 -13.21
CA PRO A 44 -45.84 1.10 -13.57
C PRO A 44 -45.63 2.10 -12.41
N THR A 45 -46.43 1.99 -11.35
CA THR A 45 -46.30 2.81 -10.12
C THR A 45 -45.21 2.29 -9.17
N VAL A 46 -44.61 1.12 -9.43
CA VAL A 46 -43.58 0.50 -8.56
C VAL A 46 -42.19 0.79 -9.09
N THR A 47 -41.38 1.49 -8.31
CA THR A 47 -39.97 1.76 -8.63
C THR A 47 -39.08 0.60 -8.17
N ALA A 48 -38.48 -0.12 -9.11
CA ALA A 48 -37.53 -1.19 -8.80
C ALA A 48 -36.09 -0.66 -8.85
N VAL A 49 -35.45 -0.52 -7.69
CA VAL A 49 -34.05 -0.06 -7.57
C VAL A 49 -33.13 -1.25 -7.34
N ASN A 50 -32.08 -1.37 -8.15
CA ASN A 50 -31.06 -2.39 -8.00
C ASN A 50 -29.94 -1.88 -7.09
N ALA A 51 -29.86 -2.42 -5.86
CA ALA A 51 -28.81 -2.07 -4.91
C ALA A 51 -27.41 -2.46 -5.38
N ALA A 52 -27.28 -3.45 -6.29
CA ALA A 52 -25.99 -3.85 -6.83
C ALA A 52 -25.36 -2.75 -7.69
N ASP A 53 -26.17 -1.98 -8.43
CA ASP A 53 -25.67 -0.89 -9.28
C ASP A 53 -25.07 0.23 -8.44
N ILE A 54 -25.71 0.54 -7.31
CA ILE A 54 -25.19 1.51 -6.33
C ILE A 54 -23.85 1.04 -5.77
N LEU A 55 -23.75 -0.25 -5.40
CA LEU A 55 -22.51 -0.81 -4.87
C LEU A 55 -21.39 -0.82 -5.90
N ASN A 56 -21.69 -1.10 -7.16
CA ASN A 56 -20.73 -1.06 -8.27
C ASN A 56 -20.18 0.35 -8.46
N ILE A 57 -21.03 1.38 -8.42
CA ILE A 57 -20.60 2.79 -8.51
C ILE A 57 -19.67 3.15 -7.34
N VAL A 58 -20.04 2.74 -6.12
CA VAL A 58 -19.20 2.98 -4.94
C VAL A 58 -17.84 2.26 -5.08
N GLN A 59 -17.83 1.02 -5.54
CA GLN A 59 -16.60 0.26 -5.79
C GLN A 59 -15.74 0.94 -6.86
N GLU A 60 -16.33 1.40 -7.95
CA GLU A 60 -15.61 2.09 -9.03
C GLU A 60 -14.93 3.37 -8.53
N VAL A 61 -15.62 4.17 -7.71
CA VAL A 61 -15.04 5.36 -7.08
C VAL A 61 -13.89 4.98 -6.14
N ILE A 62 -14.07 3.94 -5.31
CA ILE A 62 -13.01 3.45 -4.41
C ILE A 62 -11.79 2.97 -5.21
N ASP A 63 -12.01 2.25 -6.30
CA ASP A 63 -10.94 1.74 -7.17
C ASP A 63 -10.18 2.87 -7.86
N GLN A 64 -10.88 3.92 -8.32
CA GLN A 64 -10.25 5.12 -8.86
C GLN A 64 -9.37 5.80 -7.81
N VAL A 65 -9.89 6.00 -6.59
CA VAL A 65 -9.11 6.60 -5.49
C VAL A 65 -7.90 5.72 -5.15
N ALA A 66 -8.07 4.40 -5.09
CA ALA A 66 -6.99 3.47 -4.85
C ALA A 66 -5.90 3.53 -5.94
N LEU A 67 -6.29 3.71 -7.20
CA LEU A 67 -5.35 3.90 -8.31
C LEU A 67 -4.53 5.18 -8.13
N LEU A 68 -5.17 6.29 -7.78
CA LEU A 68 -4.47 7.56 -7.50
C LEU A 68 -3.46 7.40 -6.35
N VAL A 69 -3.89 6.78 -5.24
CA VAL A 69 -3.00 6.55 -4.09
C VAL A 69 -1.83 5.64 -4.46
N ARG A 70 -2.06 4.59 -5.27
CA ARG A 70 -0.97 3.73 -5.79
C ARG A 70 0.00 4.51 -6.66
N PHE A 71 -0.51 5.40 -7.52
CA PHE A 71 0.33 6.26 -8.35
C PHE A 71 1.21 7.18 -7.51
N ILE A 72 0.63 7.89 -6.53
CA ILE A 72 1.38 8.76 -5.60
C ILE A 72 2.42 7.95 -4.82
N SER A 73 2.04 6.76 -4.35
CA SER A 73 2.93 5.84 -3.64
C SER A 73 4.12 5.42 -4.51
N LEU A 74 3.91 5.16 -5.80
CA LEU A 74 4.98 4.85 -6.76
C LEU A 74 5.96 6.02 -6.90
N PHE A 75 5.48 7.25 -7.00
CA PHE A 75 6.34 8.44 -7.03
C PHE A 75 7.12 8.62 -5.72
N ALA A 76 6.48 8.40 -4.58
CA ALA A 76 7.15 8.47 -3.27
C ALA A 76 8.27 7.43 -3.16
N ILE A 77 8.02 6.19 -3.61
CA ILE A 77 9.03 5.13 -3.66
C ILE A 77 10.17 5.52 -4.61
N ALA A 78 9.86 6.05 -5.79
CA ALA A 78 10.87 6.50 -6.75
C ALA A 78 11.74 7.63 -6.19
N ALA A 79 11.11 8.62 -5.55
CA ALA A 79 11.82 9.70 -4.86
C ALA A 79 12.71 9.15 -3.73
N GLY A 80 12.21 8.21 -2.93
CA GLY A 80 13.00 7.52 -1.91
C GLY A 80 14.21 6.79 -2.49
N ALA A 81 14.04 6.10 -3.63
CA ALA A 81 15.14 5.43 -4.32
C ALA A 81 16.19 6.42 -4.84
N ILE A 82 15.76 7.57 -5.38
CA ILE A 82 16.66 8.65 -5.81
C ILE A 82 17.44 9.21 -4.62
N ILE A 83 16.77 9.48 -3.49
CA ILE A 83 17.41 9.97 -2.26
C ILE A 83 18.46 8.96 -1.78
N LEU A 84 18.11 7.68 -1.70
CA LEU A 84 19.06 6.62 -1.32
C LEU A 84 20.26 6.59 -2.27
N ALA A 85 20.04 6.65 -3.58
CA ALA A 85 21.11 6.70 -4.57
C ALA A 85 22.03 7.92 -4.39
N ALA A 86 21.45 9.10 -4.11
CA ALA A 86 22.20 10.33 -3.87
C ALA A 86 23.03 10.24 -2.57
N THR A 87 22.46 9.71 -1.49
CA THR A 87 23.19 9.49 -0.22
C THR A 87 24.34 8.51 -0.39
N VAL A 88 24.12 7.41 -1.12
CA VAL A 88 25.18 6.43 -1.40
C VAL A 88 26.26 7.02 -2.32
N ALA A 89 25.88 7.81 -3.33
CA ALA A 89 26.83 8.52 -4.19
C ALA A 89 27.72 9.49 -3.38
N GLY A 90 27.14 10.24 -2.43
CA GLY A 90 27.88 11.15 -1.55
C GLY A 90 28.86 10.46 -0.61
N THR A 91 28.64 9.18 -0.26
CA THR A 91 29.54 8.41 0.62
C THR A 91 30.63 7.63 -0.12
N ARG A 92 30.69 7.74 -1.47
CA ARG A 92 31.64 6.97 -2.29
C ARG A 92 33.10 7.16 -1.90
N LEU A 93 33.57 8.39 -1.77
CA LEU A 93 34.98 8.69 -1.46
C LEU A 93 35.42 8.03 -0.15
N ARG A 94 34.56 8.07 0.86
CA ARG A 94 34.79 7.39 2.15
C ARG A 94 34.88 5.87 1.99
N ARG A 95 33.94 5.27 1.24
CA ARG A 95 33.94 3.81 0.99
C ARG A 95 35.15 3.35 0.16
N VAL A 96 35.65 4.18 -0.76
CA VAL A 96 36.89 3.90 -1.52
C VAL A 96 38.09 3.86 -0.58
N ARG A 97 38.22 4.83 0.34
CA ARG A 97 39.30 4.86 1.33
C ARG A 97 39.26 3.65 2.28
N GLU A 98 38.08 3.32 2.81
CA GLU A 98 37.89 2.13 3.65
C GLU A 98 38.22 0.83 2.89
N SER A 99 37.81 0.72 1.62
CA SER A 99 38.12 -0.42 0.76
C SER A 99 39.61 -0.54 0.44
N ALA A 100 40.32 0.59 0.28
CA ALA A 100 41.76 0.61 0.06
C ALA A 100 42.50 0.09 1.30
N VAL A 101 42.13 0.56 2.50
CA VAL A 101 42.68 0.05 3.77
C VAL A 101 42.41 -1.44 3.93
N LEU A 102 41.20 -1.92 3.69
CA LEU A 102 40.89 -3.37 3.77
C LEU A 102 41.71 -4.21 2.79
N LYS A 103 41.99 -3.69 1.59
CA LYS A 103 42.84 -4.38 0.60
C LYS A 103 44.30 -4.42 1.02
N THR A 104 44.84 -3.41 1.71
CA THR A 104 46.24 -3.44 2.19
C THR A 104 46.46 -4.49 3.27
N ILE A 105 45.43 -4.83 4.05
CA ILE A 105 45.43 -5.94 5.02
C ILE A 105 45.06 -7.31 4.40
N GLY A 106 44.96 -7.39 3.07
CA GLY A 106 44.81 -8.65 2.33
C GLY A 106 43.37 -9.05 1.97
N ALA A 107 42.37 -8.17 2.15
CA ALA A 107 40.99 -8.49 1.81
C ALA A 107 40.78 -8.64 0.29
N ARG A 108 40.30 -9.81 -0.15
CA ARG A 108 39.89 -10.08 -1.55
C ARG A 108 38.53 -9.44 -1.86
N ARG A 109 38.29 -9.09 -3.14
CA ARG A 109 37.02 -8.50 -3.64
C ARG A 109 35.75 -9.24 -3.14
N ARG A 110 35.77 -10.58 -3.07
CA ARG A 110 34.64 -11.39 -2.57
C ARG A 110 34.28 -11.14 -1.10
N HIS A 111 35.27 -10.81 -0.25
CA HIS A 111 35.01 -10.49 1.15
C HIS A 111 34.34 -9.12 1.29
N LEU A 112 34.80 -8.12 0.52
CA LEU A 112 34.17 -6.79 0.50
C LEU A 112 32.71 -6.84 0.04
N THR A 113 32.41 -7.59 -1.02
CA THR A 113 31.02 -7.74 -1.50
C THR A 113 30.12 -8.44 -0.48
N GLY A 114 30.65 -9.42 0.26
CA GLY A 114 29.91 -10.10 1.33
C GLY A 114 29.57 -9.17 2.50
N ILE A 115 30.55 -8.39 2.97
CA ILE A 115 30.35 -7.43 4.06
C ILE A 115 29.29 -6.39 3.68
N PHE A 116 29.42 -5.77 2.50
CA PHE A 116 28.43 -4.79 2.05
C PHE A 116 27.05 -5.41 1.85
N SER A 117 26.96 -6.64 1.34
CA SER A 117 25.67 -7.32 1.18
C SER A 117 24.97 -7.48 2.53
N VAL A 118 25.69 -7.91 3.58
CA VAL A 118 25.13 -8.04 4.92
C VAL A 118 24.72 -6.68 5.50
N GLU A 119 25.55 -5.65 5.35
CA GLU A 119 25.24 -4.28 5.80
C GLU A 119 23.91 -3.79 5.20
N PHE A 120 23.77 -3.87 3.87
CA PHE A 120 22.56 -3.43 3.17
C PHE A 120 21.34 -4.34 3.43
N SER A 121 21.54 -5.65 3.63
CA SER A 121 20.47 -6.57 4.09
C SER A 121 19.89 -6.13 5.42
N VAL A 122 20.74 -5.82 6.39
CA VAL A 122 20.33 -5.41 7.74
C VAL A 122 19.60 -4.07 7.67
N VAL A 123 20.15 -3.09 6.95
CA VAL A 123 19.49 -1.78 6.78
C VAL A 123 18.12 -1.94 6.11
N GLY A 124 18.03 -2.76 5.06
CA GLY A 124 16.77 -3.04 4.37
C GLY A 124 15.73 -3.77 5.22
N ALA A 125 16.17 -4.73 6.03
CA ALA A 125 15.30 -5.45 6.96
C ALA A 125 14.76 -4.50 8.05
N VAL A 126 15.61 -3.67 8.64
CA VAL A 126 15.20 -2.67 9.63
C VAL A 126 14.23 -1.65 9.03
N ALA A 127 14.52 -1.13 7.84
CA ALA A 127 13.63 -0.21 7.14
C ALA A 127 12.27 -0.85 6.84
N GLY A 128 12.27 -2.12 6.38
CA GLY A 128 11.07 -2.91 6.14
C GLY A 128 10.23 -3.11 7.40
N LEU A 129 10.87 -3.47 8.51
CA LEU A 129 10.21 -3.67 9.80
C LEU A 129 9.57 -2.37 10.30
N ILE A 130 10.30 -1.25 10.24
CA ILE A 130 9.78 0.06 10.68
C ILE A 130 8.62 0.50 9.77
N GLY A 131 8.80 0.43 8.45
CA GLY A 131 7.76 0.79 7.49
C GLY A 131 6.51 -0.08 7.62
N GLY A 132 6.69 -1.40 7.76
CA GLY A 132 5.60 -2.35 7.99
C GLY A 132 4.87 -2.11 9.31
N ALA A 133 5.60 -1.85 10.40
CA ALA A 133 5.01 -1.52 11.69
C ALA A 133 4.19 -0.23 11.63
N LEU A 134 4.71 0.81 10.96
CA LEU A 134 3.98 2.07 10.75
C LEU A 134 2.73 1.86 9.90
N ALA A 135 2.80 1.10 8.82
CA ALA A 135 1.65 0.79 7.97
C ALA A 135 0.55 0.01 8.74
N ILE A 136 0.95 -0.98 9.54
CA ILE A 136 0.04 -1.74 10.41
C ILE A 136 -0.60 -0.83 11.45
N ALA A 137 0.18 0.02 12.12
CA ALA A 137 -0.33 0.95 13.12
C ALA A 137 -1.34 1.94 12.51
N PHE A 138 -0.99 2.51 11.35
CA PHE A 138 -1.86 3.43 10.63
C PHE A 138 -3.17 2.76 10.19
N THR A 139 -3.08 1.56 9.61
CA THR A 139 -4.25 0.76 9.21
C THR A 139 -5.15 0.44 10.40
N ARG A 140 -4.56 0.05 11.54
CA ARG A 140 -5.32 -0.22 12.77
C ARG A 140 -6.05 1.02 13.26
N ILE A 141 -5.39 2.18 13.30
CA ILE A 141 -6.01 3.45 13.72
C ILE A 141 -7.15 3.82 12.76
N LEU A 142 -6.90 3.73 11.45
CA LEU A 142 -7.90 4.07 10.44
C LEU A 142 -9.16 3.19 10.56
N LEU A 143 -8.97 1.86 10.62
CA LEU A 143 -10.10 0.93 10.70
C LEU A 143 -10.88 1.03 12.01
N THR A 144 -10.20 1.24 13.14
CA THR A 144 -10.84 1.26 14.46
C THR A 144 -11.44 2.61 14.84
N ARG A 145 -10.90 3.73 14.35
CA ARG A 145 -11.37 5.07 14.72
C ARG A 145 -12.28 5.72 13.69
N PHE A 146 -12.13 5.37 12.41
CA PHE A 146 -12.87 6.04 11.33
C PHE A 146 -13.88 5.13 10.61
N LEU A 147 -13.63 3.81 10.56
CA LEU A 147 -14.44 2.87 9.76
C LEU A 147 -15.22 1.84 10.59
N ASP A 148 -15.12 1.86 11.93
CA ASP A 148 -15.76 0.90 12.87
C ASP A 148 -15.66 -0.58 12.42
N SER A 149 -14.56 -0.93 11.76
CA SER A 149 -14.37 -2.22 11.12
C SER A 149 -13.38 -3.08 11.90
N LYS A 150 -13.55 -4.41 11.82
CA LYS A 150 -12.65 -5.37 12.45
C LYS A 150 -11.29 -5.32 11.75
N PHE A 151 -10.24 -5.04 12.52
CA PHE A 151 -8.87 -5.10 12.05
C PHE A 151 -8.38 -6.56 12.08
N GLU A 152 -8.15 -7.13 10.91
CA GLU A 152 -7.50 -8.44 10.78
C GLU A 152 -6.08 -8.28 10.28
N LEU A 153 -5.12 -8.77 11.06
CA LEU A 153 -3.70 -8.66 10.74
C LEU A 153 -3.29 -9.86 9.90
N ASN A 154 -3.16 -9.67 8.59
CA ASN A 154 -2.63 -10.69 7.70
C ASN A 154 -1.10 -10.61 7.71
N LEU A 155 -0.45 -11.61 8.33
CA LEU A 155 1.01 -11.66 8.45
C LEU A 155 1.71 -11.87 7.10
N LEU A 156 1.03 -12.47 6.13
CA LEU A 156 1.61 -12.83 4.85
C LEU A 156 2.04 -11.61 4.02
N PRO A 157 1.18 -10.59 3.78
CA PRO A 157 1.60 -9.36 3.11
C PRO A 157 2.58 -8.53 3.95
N ALA A 158 2.53 -8.58 5.28
CA ALA A 158 3.48 -7.88 6.14
C ALA A 158 4.90 -8.46 5.99
N LEU A 159 5.04 -9.79 6.05
CA LEU A 159 6.31 -10.47 5.82
C LEU A 159 6.81 -10.28 4.38
N ALA A 160 5.92 -10.34 3.40
CA ALA A 160 6.25 -10.07 2.00
C ALA A 160 6.80 -8.65 1.82
N ALA A 161 6.21 -7.64 2.48
CA ALA A 161 6.70 -6.26 2.42
C ALA A 161 8.12 -6.14 2.99
N VAL A 162 8.39 -6.72 4.17
CA VAL A 162 9.73 -6.71 4.79
C VAL A 162 10.75 -7.44 3.91
N ALA A 163 10.38 -8.59 3.35
CA ALA A 163 11.23 -9.36 2.45
C ALA A 163 11.54 -8.55 1.18
N LEU A 164 10.53 -7.90 0.59
CA LEU A 164 10.68 -7.09 -0.62
C LEU A 164 11.58 -5.87 -0.36
N THR A 165 11.40 -5.14 0.74
CA THR A 165 12.25 -4.00 1.08
C THR A 165 13.69 -4.41 1.35
N SER A 166 13.89 -5.55 2.02
CA SER A 166 15.24 -6.10 2.25
C SER A 166 15.92 -6.53 0.95
N LEU A 167 15.19 -7.18 0.04
CA LEU A 167 15.67 -7.54 -1.31
C LEU A 167 16.01 -6.30 -2.15
N LEU A 168 15.17 -5.26 -2.09
CA LEU A 168 15.41 -4.02 -2.82
C LEU A 168 16.64 -3.28 -2.28
N ALA A 169 16.81 -3.21 -0.96
CA ALA A 169 17.96 -2.59 -0.32
C ALA A 169 19.27 -3.33 -0.63
N THR A 170 19.25 -4.66 -0.62
CA THR A 170 20.41 -5.48 -1.01
C THR A 170 20.76 -5.32 -2.48
N ALA A 171 19.77 -5.36 -3.37
CA ALA A 171 19.98 -5.16 -4.80
C ALA A 171 20.58 -3.77 -5.11
N THR A 172 20.07 -2.71 -4.47
CA THR A 172 20.62 -1.36 -4.61
C THR A 172 22.03 -1.24 -4.03
N GLY A 173 22.29 -1.87 -2.87
CA GLY A 173 23.62 -1.95 -2.27
C GLY A 173 24.63 -2.67 -3.17
N TRP A 174 24.22 -3.76 -3.82
CA TRP A 174 25.06 -4.50 -4.76
C TRP A 174 25.39 -3.67 -6.00
N LEU A 175 24.38 -3.03 -6.61
CA LEU A 175 24.56 -2.14 -7.75
C LEU A 175 25.49 -0.96 -7.44
N ALA A 176 25.38 -0.40 -6.24
CA ALA A 176 26.28 0.65 -5.77
C ALA A 176 27.71 0.14 -5.57
N SER A 177 27.87 -1.05 -4.98
CA SER A 177 29.16 -1.69 -4.72
C SER A 177 29.93 -2.03 -6.00
N LEU A 178 29.24 -2.57 -7.02
CA LEU A 178 29.83 -2.84 -8.33
C LEU A 178 30.38 -1.57 -8.98
N ARG A 179 29.63 -0.47 -8.93
CA ARG A 179 30.06 0.83 -9.48
C ARG A 179 31.22 1.48 -8.71
N VAL A 180 31.47 1.09 -7.46
CA VAL A 180 32.62 1.56 -6.65
C VAL A 180 33.84 0.68 -6.87
N LEU A 181 33.64 -0.62 -7.11
CA LEU A 181 34.71 -1.57 -7.39
C LEU A 181 35.30 -1.45 -8.80
N ASP A 182 34.55 -0.89 -9.77
CA ASP A 182 35.00 -0.66 -11.14
C ASP A 182 35.81 0.62 -11.35
N GLN A 183 35.86 1.54 -10.37
CA GLN A 183 36.74 2.69 -10.47
C GLN A 183 38.18 2.28 -10.17
N ARG A 184 39.06 2.47 -11.16
CA ARG A 184 40.49 2.15 -11.07
C ARG A 184 41.12 3.06 -10.02
N PRO A 185 41.84 2.51 -9.01
CA PRO A 185 42.45 3.28 -7.91
C PRO A 185 43.47 4.36 -8.30
N LEU A 186 43.80 4.50 -9.59
CA LEU A 186 44.91 5.32 -10.09
C LEU A 186 44.50 6.74 -10.51
N GLU A 187 43.21 7.07 -10.62
CA GLU A 187 42.77 8.44 -10.94
C GLU A 187 42.67 9.32 -9.69
N VAL A 188 42.33 8.76 -8.53
CA VAL A 188 42.15 9.54 -7.29
C VAL A 188 43.49 9.96 -6.66
N LEU A 189 44.60 9.30 -7.00
CA LEU A 189 45.95 9.68 -6.55
C LEU A 189 46.69 10.62 -7.50
N ARG A 190 46.03 11.07 -8.58
CA ARG A 190 46.64 11.95 -9.59
C ARG A 190 46.13 13.39 -9.53
N ASP A 191 45.15 13.64 -8.66
CA ASP A 191 44.58 14.96 -8.34
C ASP A 191 45.04 15.49 -6.95
N GLU A 192 46.01 14.82 -6.31
CA GLU A 192 46.89 15.36 -5.26
C GLU A 192 48.32 15.43 -5.78
#